data_AF-A0AAD3HJ31-F1
#
_entry.id   AF-A0AAD3HJ31-F1
#
_cell.length_a   1.000
_cell.length_b   1.000
_cell.length_c   1.000
_cell.angle_alpha   90.00
_cell.angle_beta   90.00
_cell.angle_gamma   90.00
#
_symmetry.space_group_name_H-M   'P 1'
#
loop_
_entity.id
_entity.type
_entity.pdbx_description
1 polymer ?
#
loop_
_entity_poly.entity_id
_entity_poly.type
_entity_poly.pdbx_seq_one_letter_code
_entity_poly.pdbx_strand_id
1 'polypeptide(L)'
;MAASELEELIGFLDHPRAEVREMSADIVAGLTATPEGIENVKTRQRPLALKLFRSVGLGGDAARKSLVALVNVSHDPTFVEVLLQLNVVNRVMEMIRDGSVPHVDLLTSLLANVTISEKGCTDLLQIGQGSMEGLHMAVLLKKFVASGIALCPGDADPYQHVASVLTNVTRLAAARRLLLQPGRGLLAALVSQLAAWNPLRRLGASGAIKNCVLSAEEDGTLEAVLSEPQLLRHMLRPISGQQPLEKEDTVRECMAEAVLVLAGSERGRDVLWEVGAPEALRKGYEDEQHPGVCVAMERTAELFLSYGTIDSGMTPGVLGVASRSAQEQQQQQGEGQEAGEGRAEEQQQKRA
;
A
#
# COMPACT_ATOMS: atom_id res chain seq x y z
N MET A 1 -9.56 -14.48 -35.68
CA MET A 1 -10.64 -13.64 -36.24
C MET A 1 -10.05 -12.87 -37.40
N ALA A 2 -10.71 -12.88 -38.56
CA ALA A 2 -10.24 -12.10 -39.71
C ALA A 2 -10.36 -10.58 -39.42
N ALA A 3 -9.53 -9.76 -40.07
CA ALA A 3 -9.52 -8.31 -39.81
C ALA A 3 -10.89 -7.64 -40.07
N SER A 4 -11.62 -8.10 -41.09
CA SER A 4 -12.97 -7.60 -41.40
C SER A 4 -14.01 -7.99 -40.34
N GLU A 5 -13.93 -9.20 -39.79
CA GLU A 5 -14.83 -9.67 -38.72
C GLU A 5 -14.61 -8.86 -37.44
N LEU A 6 -13.35 -8.52 -37.12
CA LEU A 6 -13.03 -7.70 -35.96
C LEU A 6 -13.56 -6.27 -36.12
N GLU A 7 -13.46 -5.68 -37.31
CA GLU A 7 -14.02 -4.35 -37.57
C GLU A 7 -15.54 -4.32 -37.43
N GLU A 8 -16.23 -5.34 -37.95
CA GLU A 8 -17.66 -5.47 -37.82
C GLU A 8 -18.08 -5.63 -36.35
N LEU A 9 -17.38 -6.49 -35.60
CA LEU A 9 -17.58 -6.69 -34.17
C LEU A 9 -17.41 -5.38 -33.37
N ILE A 10 -16.35 -4.62 -33.65
CA ILE A 10 -16.11 -3.31 -33.04
C ILE A 10 -17.23 -2.32 -33.40
N GLY A 11 -17.75 -2.39 -34.63
CA GLY A 11 -18.87 -1.59 -35.11
C GLY A 11 -20.16 -1.81 -34.31
N PHE A 12 -20.38 -3.02 -33.79
CA PHE A 12 -21.59 -3.38 -33.04
C PHE A 12 -21.60 -2.91 -31.58
N LEU A 13 -20.47 -2.49 -31.01
CA LEU A 13 -20.38 -2.05 -29.61
C LEU A 13 -21.22 -0.81 -29.27
N ASP A 14 -21.52 0.06 -30.24
CA ASP A 14 -22.42 1.22 -30.07
C ASP A 14 -23.71 1.09 -30.90
N HIS A 15 -24.11 -0.14 -31.24
CA HIS A 15 -25.34 -0.43 -31.97
C HIS A 15 -26.59 0.04 -31.20
N PRO A 16 -27.66 0.54 -31.85
CA PRO A 16 -28.85 1.03 -31.15
C PRO A 16 -29.58 -0.04 -30.32
N ARG A 17 -29.58 -1.30 -30.77
CA ARG A 17 -30.15 -2.44 -30.04
C ARG A 17 -29.24 -2.88 -28.88
N ALA A 18 -29.76 -2.90 -27.66
CA ALA A 18 -29.02 -3.26 -26.45
C ALA A 18 -28.45 -4.68 -26.47
N GLU A 19 -29.25 -5.65 -26.93
CA GLU A 19 -28.84 -7.06 -27.08
C GLU A 19 -27.59 -7.21 -27.96
N VAL A 20 -27.53 -6.45 -29.07
CA VAL A 20 -26.40 -6.48 -30.00
C VAL A 20 -25.15 -5.92 -29.32
N ARG A 21 -25.27 -4.77 -28.64
CA ARG A 21 -24.14 -4.22 -27.87
C ARG A 21 -23.64 -5.18 -26.80
N GLU A 22 -24.56 -5.81 -26.09
CA GLU A 22 -24.21 -6.74 -25.02
C GLU A 22 -23.44 -7.96 -25.55
N MET A 23 -23.98 -8.63 -26.58
CA MET A 23 -23.31 -9.77 -27.21
C MET A 23 -21.93 -9.39 -27.76
N SER A 24 -21.82 -8.24 -28.43
CA SER A 24 -20.54 -7.77 -28.96
C SER A 24 -19.55 -7.41 -27.85
N ALA A 25 -20.00 -6.76 -26.78
CA ALA A 25 -19.16 -6.46 -25.63
C ALA A 25 -18.69 -7.74 -24.92
N ASP A 26 -19.52 -8.78 -24.88
CA ASP A 26 -19.18 -10.08 -24.29
C ASP A 26 -18.06 -10.77 -25.07
N ILE A 27 -18.21 -10.84 -26.40
CA ILE A 27 -17.19 -11.42 -27.29
C ILE A 27 -15.87 -10.65 -27.16
N VAL A 28 -15.91 -9.32 -27.12
CA VAL A 28 -14.70 -8.49 -26.96
C VAL A 28 -14.08 -8.68 -25.57
N ALA A 29 -14.87 -8.78 -24.51
CA ALA A 29 -14.37 -9.06 -23.17
C ALA A 29 -13.68 -10.43 -23.10
N GLY A 30 -14.27 -11.46 -23.71
CA GLY A 30 -13.68 -12.79 -23.83
C GLY A 30 -12.40 -12.80 -24.67
N LEU A 31 -12.38 -12.07 -25.79
CA LEU A 31 -11.20 -11.94 -26.65
C LEU A 31 -10.05 -11.25 -25.91
N THR A 32 -10.33 -10.16 -25.20
CA THR A 32 -9.30 -9.40 -24.48
C THR A 32 -8.82 -10.10 -23.20
N ALA A 33 -9.46 -11.19 -22.77
CA ALA A 33 -9.07 -11.91 -21.55
C ALA A 33 -7.74 -12.68 -21.66
N THR A 34 -7.13 -12.77 -22.86
CA THR A 34 -5.84 -13.45 -23.07
C THR A 34 -4.83 -12.53 -23.78
N PRO A 35 -3.52 -12.72 -23.56
CA PRO A 35 -2.49 -11.93 -24.24
C PRO A 35 -2.57 -12.02 -25.77
N GLU A 36 -2.86 -13.21 -26.30
CA GLU A 36 -3.00 -13.45 -27.74
C GLU A 36 -4.20 -12.71 -28.33
N GLY A 37 -5.32 -12.65 -27.59
CA GLY A 37 -6.49 -11.88 -28.02
C GLY A 37 -6.29 -10.36 -27.89
N ILE A 38 -5.53 -9.89 -26.90
CA ILE A 38 -5.09 -8.49 -26.84
C ILE A 38 -4.23 -8.15 -28.07
N GLU A 39 -3.28 -9.01 -28.44
CA GLU A 39 -2.44 -8.83 -29.62
C GLU A 39 -3.30 -8.72 -30.91
N ASN A 40 -4.29 -9.59 -31.05
CA ASN A 40 -5.22 -9.57 -32.18
C ASN A 40 -5.96 -8.23 -32.34
N VAL A 41 -6.31 -7.57 -31.24
CA VAL A 41 -7.03 -6.28 -31.29
C VAL A 41 -6.12 -5.05 -31.40
N LYS A 42 -4.78 -5.21 -31.34
CA LYS A 42 -3.83 -4.09 -31.42
C LYS A 42 -3.84 -3.34 -32.75
N THR A 43 -4.27 -3.97 -33.84
CA THR A 43 -4.38 -3.26 -35.12
C THR A 43 -5.55 -2.25 -35.14
N ARG A 44 -6.43 -2.30 -34.13
CA ARG A 44 -7.65 -1.48 -34.01
C ARG A 44 -7.81 -0.86 -32.61
N GLN A 45 -6.72 -0.61 -31.88
CA GLN A 45 -6.76 -0.09 -30.49
C GLN A 45 -7.64 1.14 -30.33
N ARG A 46 -7.42 2.17 -31.17
CA ARG A 46 -8.13 3.44 -31.08
C ARG A 46 -9.63 3.30 -31.41
N PRO A 47 -10.03 2.69 -32.54
CA PRO A 47 -11.44 2.38 -32.80
C PRO A 47 -12.11 1.57 -31.69
N LEU A 48 -11.44 0.52 -31.21
CA LEU A 48 -11.94 -0.34 -30.14
C LEU A 48 -12.18 0.46 -28.85
N ALA A 49 -11.17 1.19 -28.38
CA ALA A 49 -11.28 1.99 -27.15
C ALA A 49 -12.41 3.04 -27.24
N LEU A 50 -12.55 3.73 -28.37
CA LEU A 50 -13.63 4.69 -28.59
C LEU A 50 -15.01 4.03 -28.50
N LYS A 51 -15.17 2.87 -29.13
CA LYS A 51 -16.44 2.12 -29.16
C LYS A 51 -16.77 1.52 -27.80
N LEU A 52 -15.78 1.02 -27.06
CA LEU A 52 -15.95 0.56 -25.68
C LEU A 52 -16.43 1.70 -24.77
N PHE A 53 -15.79 2.88 -24.79
CA PHE A 53 -16.26 4.02 -23.99
C PHE A 53 -17.67 4.47 -24.35
N ARG A 54 -18.05 4.44 -25.64
CA ARG A 54 -19.43 4.73 -26.06
C ARG A 54 -20.41 3.70 -25.50
N SER A 55 -20.06 2.42 -25.57
CA SER A 55 -20.86 1.33 -24.99
C SER A 55 -21.06 1.52 -23.48
N VAL A 56 -20.00 1.90 -22.75
CA VAL A 56 -20.09 2.25 -21.32
C VAL A 56 -21.07 3.40 -21.07
N GLY A 57 -20.99 4.48 -21.85
CA GLY A 57 -21.89 5.63 -21.72
C GLY A 57 -23.35 5.34 -22.07
N LEU A 58 -23.63 4.33 -22.89
CA LEU A 58 -24.98 3.86 -23.20
C LEU A 58 -25.60 2.99 -22.08
N GLY A 59 -24.79 2.54 -21.11
CA GLY A 59 -25.26 1.77 -19.97
C GLY A 59 -25.74 0.36 -20.29
N GLY A 60 -26.46 -0.24 -19.33
CA GLY A 60 -26.95 -1.63 -19.39
C GLY A 60 -25.83 -2.67 -19.25
N ASP A 61 -26.14 -3.92 -19.55
CA ASP A 61 -25.22 -5.06 -19.33
C ASP A 61 -23.96 -5.00 -20.22
N ALA A 62 -24.04 -4.28 -21.33
CA ALA A 62 -22.89 -4.01 -22.20
C ALA A 62 -21.83 -3.13 -21.52
N ALA A 63 -22.22 -2.25 -20.59
CA ALA A 63 -21.29 -1.33 -19.93
C ALA A 63 -20.28 -2.09 -19.06
N ARG A 64 -20.73 -3.07 -18.27
CA ARG A 64 -19.85 -3.92 -17.47
C ARG A 64 -18.84 -4.66 -18.34
N LYS A 65 -19.35 -5.35 -19.38
CA LYS A 65 -18.53 -6.13 -20.32
C LYS A 65 -17.50 -5.25 -21.04
N SER A 66 -17.90 -4.03 -21.42
CA SER A 66 -17.01 -3.06 -22.05
C SER A 66 -15.93 -2.55 -21.09
N LEU A 67 -16.25 -2.35 -19.82
CA LEU A 67 -15.26 -2.00 -18.79
C LEU A 67 -14.29 -3.15 -18.51
N VAL A 68 -14.77 -4.40 -18.46
CA VAL A 68 -13.90 -5.58 -18.37
C VAL A 68 -12.89 -5.60 -19.52
N ALA A 69 -13.36 -5.39 -20.76
CA ALA A 69 -12.47 -5.32 -21.91
C ALA A 69 -11.44 -4.17 -21.81
N LEU A 70 -11.87 -2.98 -21.35
CA LEU A 70 -10.96 -1.85 -21.11
C LEU A 70 -9.89 -2.16 -20.05
N VAL A 71 -10.28 -2.79 -18.94
CA VAL A 71 -9.34 -3.23 -17.89
C VAL A 71 -8.35 -4.24 -18.48
N ASN A 72 -8.84 -5.24 -19.20
CA ASN A 72 -8.00 -6.26 -19.82
C ASN A 72 -6.95 -5.64 -20.76
N VAL A 73 -7.37 -4.83 -21.73
CA VAL A 73 -6.43 -4.20 -22.68
C VAL A 73 -5.48 -3.21 -22.01
N SER A 74 -5.86 -2.61 -20.88
CA SER A 74 -4.98 -1.68 -20.14
C SER A 74 -3.79 -2.35 -19.43
N HIS A 75 -3.66 -3.68 -19.48
CA HIS A 75 -2.42 -4.37 -19.11
C HIS A 75 -1.33 -4.24 -20.20
N ASP A 76 -1.70 -3.87 -21.43
CA ASP A 76 -0.75 -3.63 -22.52
C ASP A 76 -0.36 -2.14 -22.59
N PRO A 77 0.95 -1.81 -22.50
CA PRO A 77 1.41 -0.42 -22.48
C PRO A 77 1.01 0.39 -23.73
N THR A 78 0.96 -0.22 -24.92
CA THR A 78 0.61 0.49 -26.16
C THR A 78 -0.87 0.88 -26.17
N PHE A 79 -1.74 0.03 -25.61
CA PHE A 79 -3.13 0.38 -25.36
C PHE A 79 -3.27 1.50 -24.33
N VAL A 80 -2.47 1.50 -23.26
CA VAL A 80 -2.48 2.57 -22.25
C VAL A 80 -2.16 3.92 -22.89
N GLU A 81 -1.19 4.00 -23.81
CA GLU A 81 -0.90 5.24 -24.56
C GLU A 81 -2.13 5.74 -25.32
N VAL A 82 -2.84 4.85 -26.02
CA VAL A 82 -4.08 5.19 -26.73
C VAL A 82 -5.17 5.65 -25.77
N LEU A 83 -5.35 4.97 -24.65
CA LEU A 83 -6.34 5.35 -23.63
C LEU A 83 -6.06 6.73 -23.04
N LEU A 84 -4.79 7.05 -22.78
CA LEU A 84 -4.35 8.36 -22.29
C LEU A 84 -4.58 9.46 -23.33
N GLN A 85 -4.30 9.21 -24.62
CA GLN A 85 -4.65 10.13 -25.71
C GLN A 85 -6.17 10.39 -25.82
N LEU A 86 -6.99 9.43 -25.36
CA LEU A 86 -8.44 9.54 -25.31
C LEU A 86 -8.96 10.12 -23.98
N ASN A 87 -8.09 10.67 -23.14
CA ASN A 87 -8.41 11.25 -21.83
C ASN A 87 -9.13 10.28 -20.89
N VAL A 88 -8.71 9.00 -20.86
CA VAL A 88 -9.30 7.96 -20.00
C VAL A 88 -9.41 8.40 -18.54
N VAL A 89 -8.40 9.08 -18.00
CA VAL A 89 -8.39 9.50 -16.59
C VAL A 89 -9.56 10.44 -16.29
N ASN A 90 -9.74 11.50 -17.09
CA ASN A 90 -10.84 12.45 -16.88
C ASN A 90 -12.21 11.78 -17.06
N ARG A 91 -12.37 10.95 -18.10
CA ARG A 91 -13.63 10.23 -18.35
C ARG A 91 -14.01 9.32 -17.19
N VAL A 92 -13.05 8.54 -16.68
CA VAL A 92 -13.30 7.63 -15.56
C VAL A 92 -13.58 8.41 -14.28
N MET A 93 -12.85 9.51 -14.04
CA MET A 93 -13.08 10.36 -12.87
C MET A 93 -14.44 11.06 -12.90
N GLU A 94 -14.93 11.48 -14.07
CA GLU A 94 -16.30 11.96 -14.25
C GLU A 94 -17.33 10.88 -13.89
N MET A 95 -17.18 9.66 -14.41
CA MET A 95 -18.06 8.53 -14.08
C MET A 95 -18.09 8.22 -12.58
N ILE A 96 -16.91 8.26 -11.93
CA ILE A 96 -16.80 8.02 -10.48
C ILE A 96 -17.44 9.15 -9.66
N ARG A 97 -17.28 10.42 -10.06
CA ARG A 97 -17.85 11.57 -9.34
C ARG A 97 -19.37 11.60 -9.44
N ASP A 98 -19.89 11.45 -10.65
CA ASP A 98 -21.30 11.63 -10.94
C ASP A 98 -22.11 10.36 -10.65
N GLY A 99 -21.44 9.22 -10.46
CA GLY A 99 -22.07 7.94 -10.17
C GLY A 99 -22.88 7.39 -11.34
N SER A 100 -22.54 7.80 -12.58
CA SER A 100 -23.28 7.45 -13.80
C SER A 100 -23.13 5.98 -14.22
N VAL A 101 -22.12 5.28 -13.69
CA VAL A 101 -21.87 3.86 -13.96
C VAL A 101 -21.70 3.11 -12.63
N PRO A 102 -22.44 2.01 -12.38
CA PRO A 102 -22.43 1.31 -11.10
C PRO A 102 -21.18 0.42 -10.86
N HIS A 103 -20.30 0.26 -11.86
CA HIS A 103 -19.15 -0.65 -11.84
C HIS A 103 -17.86 0.05 -11.39
N VAL A 104 -17.89 0.61 -10.18
CA VAL A 104 -16.78 1.42 -9.65
C VAL A 104 -15.50 0.59 -9.42
N ASP A 105 -15.64 -0.70 -9.14
CA ASP A 105 -14.55 -1.67 -9.06
C ASP A 105 -13.73 -1.75 -10.35
N LEU A 106 -14.41 -1.78 -11.50
CA LEU A 106 -13.77 -1.83 -12.82
C LEU A 106 -13.20 -0.46 -13.22
N LEU A 107 -13.88 0.63 -12.86
CA LEU A 107 -13.38 1.99 -13.09
C LEU A 107 -12.08 2.25 -12.31
N THR A 108 -12.04 1.86 -11.04
CA THR A 108 -10.85 2.01 -10.20
C THR A 108 -9.74 1.06 -10.62
N SER A 109 -10.07 -0.16 -11.09
CA SER A 109 -9.11 -1.07 -11.75
C SER A 109 -8.47 -0.45 -12.99
N LEU A 110 -9.27 0.17 -13.86
CA LEU A 110 -8.76 0.83 -15.06
C LEU A 110 -7.82 2.00 -14.70
N LEU A 111 -8.17 2.80 -13.68
CA LEU A 111 -7.28 3.84 -13.17
C LEU A 111 -5.97 3.27 -12.61
N ALA A 112 -6.03 2.17 -11.86
CA ALA A 112 -4.84 1.52 -11.32
C ALA A 112 -3.86 1.12 -12.44
N ASN A 113 -4.37 0.58 -13.54
CA ASN A 113 -3.54 0.18 -14.69
C ASN A 113 -2.94 1.37 -15.43
N VAL A 114 -3.73 2.40 -15.78
CA VAL A 114 -3.20 3.54 -16.55
C VAL A 114 -2.23 4.41 -15.74
N THR A 115 -2.37 4.42 -14.42
CA THR A 115 -1.45 5.13 -13.50
C THR A 115 -0.16 4.38 -13.22
N ILE A 116 0.06 3.19 -13.81
CA ILE A 116 1.40 2.58 -13.83
C ILE A 116 2.38 3.49 -14.60
N SER A 117 1.90 4.16 -15.65
CA SER A 117 2.67 5.13 -16.42
C SER A 117 2.78 6.51 -15.74
N GLU A 118 3.90 7.20 -15.92
CA GLU A 118 4.09 8.57 -15.42
C GLU A 118 3.09 9.57 -16.02
N LYS A 119 2.75 9.41 -17.31
CA LYS A 119 1.72 10.21 -17.98
C LYS A 119 0.35 10.03 -17.32
N GLY A 120 -0.03 8.80 -16.99
CA GLY A 120 -1.26 8.51 -16.27
C GLY A 120 -1.29 9.10 -14.85
N CYS A 121 -0.17 9.03 -14.13
CA CYS A 121 -0.03 9.71 -12.84
C CYS A 121 -0.20 11.24 -12.98
N THR A 122 0.48 11.83 -13.97
CA THR A 122 0.44 13.28 -14.24
C THR A 122 -0.97 13.75 -14.58
N ASP A 123 -1.69 12.99 -15.41
CA ASP A 123 -3.09 13.28 -15.77
C ASP A 123 -4.02 13.15 -14.55
N LEU A 124 -3.81 12.15 -13.68
CA LEU A 124 -4.58 12.00 -12.45
C LEU A 124 -4.32 13.15 -11.48
N LEU A 125 -3.06 13.57 -11.34
CA LEU A 125 -2.68 14.68 -10.47
C LEU A 125 -3.05 16.04 -11.06
N GLN A 126 -3.45 16.10 -12.33
CA GLN A 126 -3.84 17.32 -13.01
C GLN A 126 -2.72 18.38 -13.00
N ILE A 127 -1.46 17.94 -13.08
CA ILE A 127 -0.28 18.82 -12.99
C ILE A 127 -0.33 19.88 -14.10
N GLY A 128 -0.11 21.14 -13.74
CA GLY A 128 -0.19 22.29 -14.63
C GLY A 128 -1.60 22.82 -14.88
N GLN A 129 -2.64 22.25 -14.24
CA GLN A 129 -4.03 22.70 -14.37
C GLN A 129 -4.46 23.68 -13.27
N GLY A 130 -3.51 24.34 -12.60
CA GLY A 130 -3.77 25.41 -11.64
C GLY A 130 -4.54 24.93 -10.42
N SER A 131 -5.71 25.51 -10.16
CA SER A 131 -6.52 25.21 -8.97
C SER A 131 -7.08 23.78 -8.92
N MET A 132 -6.98 23.04 -10.03
CA MET A 132 -7.46 21.67 -10.13
C MET A 132 -6.40 20.64 -9.76
N GLU A 133 -5.14 21.05 -9.55
CA GLU A 133 -4.06 20.13 -9.17
C GLU A 133 -4.43 19.32 -7.92
N GLY A 134 -4.31 18.00 -8.04
CA GLY A 134 -4.61 17.05 -6.99
C GLY A 134 -6.10 16.80 -6.72
N LEU A 135 -7.04 17.44 -7.43
CA LEU A 135 -8.46 17.26 -7.15
C LEU A 135 -8.92 15.82 -7.36
N HIS A 136 -8.54 15.17 -8.47
CA HIS A 136 -8.94 13.76 -8.68
C HIS A 136 -8.37 12.84 -7.60
N MET A 137 -7.10 13.04 -7.21
CA MET A 137 -6.48 12.26 -6.12
C MET A 137 -7.24 12.46 -4.80
N ALA A 138 -7.57 13.70 -4.45
CA ALA A 138 -8.33 14.01 -3.23
C ALA A 138 -9.73 13.38 -3.25
N VAL A 139 -10.42 13.41 -4.40
CA VAL A 139 -11.72 12.75 -4.59
C VAL A 139 -11.62 11.24 -4.41
N LEU A 140 -10.61 10.60 -5.01
CA LEU A 140 -10.38 9.17 -4.89
C LEU A 140 -10.06 8.78 -3.44
N LEU A 141 -9.15 9.50 -2.78
CA LEU A 141 -8.80 9.24 -1.38
C LEU A 141 -10.01 9.41 -0.46
N LYS A 142 -10.84 10.45 -0.68
CA LYS A 142 -12.08 10.63 0.07
C LYS A 142 -13.05 9.46 -0.11
N LYS A 143 -13.28 9.02 -1.36
CA LYS A 143 -14.18 7.89 -1.65
C LYS A 143 -13.63 6.58 -1.08
N PHE A 144 -12.33 6.38 -1.20
CA PHE A 144 -11.60 5.26 -0.61
C PHE A 144 -11.84 5.21 0.89
N VAL A 145 -11.50 6.26 1.64
CA VAL A 145 -11.65 6.29 3.11
C VAL A 145 -13.12 6.13 3.52
N ALA A 146 -14.03 6.86 2.88
CA ALA A 146 -15.46 6.79 3.20
C ALA A 146 -16.04 5.38 3.00
N SER A 147 -15.67 4.70 1.91
CA SER A 147 -16.12 3.32 1.69
C SER A 147 -15.47 2.36 2.67
N GLY A 148 -14.20 2.58 3.04
CA GLY A 148 -13.46 1.75 4.01
C GLY A 148 -14.12 1.70 5.38
N ILE A 149 -14.69 2.82 5.85
CA ILE A 149 -15.40 2.91 7.15
C ILE A 149 -16.69 2.09 7.13
N ALA A 150 -17.36 2.01 5.99
CA ALA A 150 -18.64 1.31 5.85
C ALA A 150 -18.50 -0.20 5.63
N LEU A 151 -17.29 -0.69 5.34
CA LEU A 151 -17.05 -2.10 5.01
C LEU A 151 -16.92 -2.97 6.27
N CYS A 152 -17.53 -4.15 6.21
CA CYS A 152 -17.34 -5.23 7.17
C CYS A 152 -16.38 -6.31 6.60
N PRO A 153 -15.78 -7.15 7.47
CA PRO A 153 -15.00 -8.29 7.02
C PRO A 153 -15.79 -9.20 6.08
N GLY A 154 -15.27 -9.44 4.87
CA GLY A 154 -15.88 -10.29 3.85
C GLY A 154 -16.69 -9.55 2.79
N ASP A 155 -16.96 -8.26 2.96
CA ASP A 155 -17.66 -7.45 1.96
C ASP A 155 -16.81 -7.25 0.71
N ALA A 156 -17.48 -7.17 -0.44
CA ALA A 156 -16.85 -6.73 -1.68
C ALA A 156 -16.47 -5.23 -1.56
N ASP A 157 -15.25 -4.90 -1.94
CA ASP A 157 -14.72 -3.54 -1.83
C ASP A 157 -14.55 -2.88 -3.21
N PRO A 158 -15.52 -2.06 -3.65
CA PRO A 158 -15.47 -1.46 -5.00
C PRO A 158 -14.38 -0.39 -5.16
N TYR A 159 -13.73 0.03 -4.08
CA TYR A 159 -12.67 1.04 -4.12
C TYR A 159 -11.29 0.48 -3.78
N GLN A 160 -11.13 -0.84 -3.59
CA GLN A 160 -9.84 -1.42 -3.20
C GLN A 160 -8.69 -1.07 -4.16
N HIS A 161 -8.97 -0.93 -5.47
CA HIS A 161 -7.96 -0.62 -6.48
C HIS A 161 -7.45 0.83 -6.41
N VAL A 162 -8.14 1.73 -5.68
CA VAL A 162 -7.60 3.05 -5.37
C VAL A 162 -6.29 2.94 -4.57
N ALA A 163 -6.11 1.86 -3.79
CA ALA A 163 -4.88 1.59 -3.07
C ALA A 163 -3.67 1.58 -4.03
N SER A 164 -3.77 0.87 -5.16
CA SER A 164 -2.73 0.84 -6.21
C SER A 164 -2.56 2.20 -6.88
N VAL A 165 -3.64 2.93 -7.14
CA VAL A 165 -3.58 4.28 -7.72
C VAL A 165 -2.77 5.22 -6.82
N LEU A 166 -3.01 5.21 -5.51
CA LEU A 166 -2.31 6.04 -4.54
C LEU A 166 -0.82 5.70 -4.47
N THR A 167 -0.47 4.41 -4.41
CA THR A 167 0.93 3.96 -4.48
C THR A 167 1.60 4.39 -5.77
N ASN A 168 0.90 4.28 -6.90
CA ASN A 168 1.42 4.65 -8.22
C ASN A 168 1.73 6.14 -8.31
N VAL A 169 0.81 7.02 -7.90
CA VAL A 169 1.01 8.47 -8.03
C VAL A 169 2.03 9.02 -7.05
N THR A 170 2.14 8.45 -5.85
CA THR A 170 3.12 8.88 -4.83
C THR A 170 4.58 8.59 -5.19
N ARG A 171 4.84 7.86 -6.29
CA ARG A 171 6.17 7.82 -6.92
C ARG A 171 6.62 9.19 -7.44
N LEU A 172 5.69 10.09 -7.76
CA LEU A 172 5.97 11.45 -8.20
C LEU A 172 6.05 12.42 -7.01
N ALA A 173 7.06 13.27 -7.00
CA ALA A 173 7.24 14.35 -6.02
C ALA A 173 5.99 15.25 -5.89
N ALA A 174 5.35 15.57 -7.03
CA ALA A 174 4.14 16.39 -7.05
C ALA A 174 3.00 15.76 -6.22
N ALA A 175 2.79 14.45 -6.32
CA ALA A 175 1.78 13.77 -5.52
C ALA A 175 2.08 13.80 -4.03
N ARG A 176 3.34 13.56 -3.66
CA ARG A 176 3.78 13.58 -2.25
C ARG A 176 3.59 14.96 -1.63
N ARG A 177 3.98 16.03 -2.34
CA ARG A 177 3.75 17.42 -1.90
C ARG A 177 2.27 17.76 -1.76
N LEU A 178 1.42 17.30 -2.67
CA LEU A 178 -0.03 17.49 -2.59
C LEU A 178 -0.63 16.71 -1.41
N LEU A 179 -0.20 15.47 -1.18
CA LEU A 179 -0.69 14.60 -0.11
C LEU A 179 -0.26 15.11 1.27
N LEU A 180 0.97 15.59 1.39
CA LEU A 180 1.56 16.11 2.62
C LEU A 180 1.28 17.60 2.83
N GLN A 181 0.41 18.23 2.03
CA GLN A 181 0.07 19.64 2.21
C GLN A 181 -0.60 19.86 3.58
N PRO A 182 -0.05 20.74 4.45
CA PRO A 182 -0.60 20.98 5.78
C PRO A 182 -2.06 21.44 5.74
N GLY A 183 -2.85 21.00 6.73
CA GLY A 183 -4.25 21.41 6.90
C GLY A 183 -5.26 20.73 5.95
N ARG A 184 -4.82 19.85 5.05
CA ARG A 184 -5.71 19.07 4.17
C ARG A 184 -6.18 17.75 4.79
N GLY A 185 -5.45 17.21 5.76
CA GLY A 185 -5.76 15.95 6.43
C GLY A 185 -5.63 14.71 5.53
N LEU A 186 -4.99 14.81 4.35
CA LEU A 186 -4.86 13.68 3.42
C LEU A 186 -3.90 12.61 3.96
N LEU A 187 -2.81 13.01 4.63
CA LEU A 187 -1.92 12.06 5.32
C LEU A 187 -2.69 11.29 6.41
N ALA A 188 -3.43 11.99 7.27
CA ALA A 188 -4.27 11.35 8.29
C ALA A 188 -5.28 10.37 7.68
N ALA A 189 -5.91 10.78 6.58
CA ALA A 189 -6.85 9.94 5.84
C ALA A 189 -6.17 8.67 5.30
N LEU A 190 -4.95 8.78 4.76
CA LEU A 190 -4.16 7.63 4.29
C LEU A 190 -3.73 6.71 5.44
N VAL A 191 -3.19 7.28 6.52
CA VAL A 191 -2.74 6.55 7.72
C VAL A 191 -3.89 5.77 8.37
N SER A 192 -5.11 6.33 8.36
CA SER A 192 -6.30 5.62 8.87
C SER A 192 -6.56 4.27 8.18
N GLN A 193 -6.11 4.12 6.94
CA GLN A 193 -6.32 2.90 6.15
C GLN A 193 -5.37 1.76 6.52
N LEU A 194 -4.35 2.01 7.35
CA LEU A 194 -3.50 0.95 7.93
C LEU A 194 -4.29 0.02 8.87
N ALA A 195 -5.48 0.43 9.33
CA ALA A 195 -6.36 -0.40 10.15
C ALA A 195 -7.53 -1.00 9.35
N ALA A 196 -7.54 -0.88 8.02
CA ALA A 196 -8.67 -1.34 7.20
C ALA A 196 -8.79 -2.87 7.20
N TRP A 197 -10.03 -3.37 7.16
CA TRP A 197 -10.31 -4.81 7.04
C TRP A 197 -9.73 -5.42 5.76
N ASN A 198 -9.82 -4.71 4.64
CA ASN A 198 -9.31 -5.17 3.36
C ASN A 198 -7.76 -5.06 3.30
N PRO A 199 -7.04 -6.18 3.07
CA PRO A 199 -5.58 -6.18 3.02
C PRO A 199 -4.99 -5.33 1.87
N LEU A 200 -5.67 -5.26 0.72
CA LEU A 200 -5.21 -4.42 -0.40
C LEU A 200 -5.20 -2.94 -0.02
N ARG A 201 -6.13 -2.51 0.84
CA ARG A 201 -6.14 -1.13 1.34
C ARG A 201 -4.93 -0.84 2.21
N ARG A 202 -4.64 -1.74 3.15
CA ARG A 202 -3.49 -1.61 4.04
C ARG A 202 -2.20 -1.60 3.22
N LEU A 203 -2.07 -2.49 2.23
CA LEU A 203 -0.93 -2.59 1.34
C LEU A 203 -0.69 -1.32 0.51
N GLY A 204 -1.73 -0.77 -0.13
CA GLY A 204 -1.55 0.46 -0.90
C GLY A 204 -1.36 1.69 -0.02
N ALA A 205 -2.01 1.74 1.15
CA ALA A 205 -1.79 2.82 2.12
C ALA A 205 -0.36 2.81 2.65
N SER A 206 0.16 1.65 3.06
CA SER A 206 1.54 1.52 3.55
C SER A 206 2.56 1.85 2.47
N GLY A 207 2.35 1.40 1.24
CA GLY A 207 3.22 1.73 0.10
C GLY A 207 3.21 3.23 -0.23
N ALA A 208 2.04 3.86 -0.26
CA ALA A 208 1.92 5.29 -0.49
C ALA A 208 2.55 6.14 0.64
N ILE A 209 2.39 5.72 1.90
CA ILE A 209 3.05 6.34 3.06
C ILE A 209 4.57 6.19 2.95
N LYS A 210 5.07 4.98 2.67
CA LYS A 210 6.51 4.74 2.46
C LYS A 210 7.07 5.65 1.38
N ASN A 211 6.41 5.76 0.22
CA ASN A 211 6.83 6.66 -0.85
C ASN A 211 6.90 8.12 -0.38
N CYS A 212 5.91 8.57 0.39
CA CYS A 212 5.88 9.92 0.97
C CYS A 212 7.05 10.16 1.92
N VAL A 213 7.35 9.19 2.79
CA VAL A 213 8.37 9.32 3.83
C VAL A 213 9.79 9.22 3.26
N LEU A 214 10.05 8.28 2.33
CA LEU A 214 11.38 8.06 1.76
C LEU A 214 11.98 9.31 1.09
N SER A 215 11.15 10.13 0.46
CA SER A 215 11.58 11.37 -0.21
C SER A 215 11.21 12.63 0.58
N ALA A 216 10.82 12.50 1.86
CA ALA A 216 10.26 13.62 2.60
C ALA A 216 11.25 14.79 2.76
N GLU A 217 12.54 14.50 2.98
CA GLU A 217 13.61 15.51 3.03
C GLU A 217 13.81 16.18 1.66
N GLU A 218 14.00 15.39 0.60
CA GLU A 218 14.22 15.87 -0.77
C GLU A 218 13.07 16.75 -1.26
N ASP A 219 11.83 16.43 -0.87
CA ASP A 219 10.64 17.18 -1.24
C ASP A 219 10.33 18.37 -0.34
N GLY A 220 11.08 18.57 0.75
CA GLY A 220 10.80 19.60 1.74
C GLY A 220 9.49 19.39 2.51
N THR A 221 9.09 18.13 2.71
CA THR A 221 7.83 17.72 3.33
C THR A 221 8.00 16.97 4.66
N LEU A 222 9.25 16.78 5.13
CA LEU A 222 9.55 16.10 6.40
C LEU A 222 8.77 16.68 7.59
N GLU A 223 8.76 18.00 7.75
CA GLU A 223 8.02 18.65 8.84
C GLU A 223 6.50 18.39 8.77
N ALA A 224 5.93 18.26 7.58
CA ALA A 224 4.51 17.95 7.45
C ALA A 224 4.20 16.55 8.01
N VAL A 225 5.10 15.58 7.82
CA VAL A 225 4.96 14.24 8.41
C VAL A 225 5.17 14.27 9.93
N LEU A 226 6.20 14.98 10.40
CA LEU A 226 6.58 15.00 11.82
C LEU A 226 5.66 15.86 12.70
N SER A 227 4.94 16.82 12.12
CA SER A 227 4.04 17.73 12.85
C SER A 227 2.76 17.06 13.39
N GLU A 228 2.50 15.79 13.04
CA GLU A 228 1.34 15.03 13.50
C GLU A 228 1.73 13.75 14.29
N PRO A 229 2.22 13.85 15.54
CA PRO A 229 2.72 12.70 16.31
C PRO A 229 1.72 11.54 16.46
N GLN A 230 0.41 11.84 16.48
CA GLN A 230 -0.62 10.80 16.56
C GLN A 230 -0.62 9.90 15.31
N LEU A 231 -0.30 10.44 14.12
CA LEU A 231 -0.21 9.65 12.91
C LEU A 231 0.98 8.70 12.96
N LEU A 232 2.10 9.11 13.53
CA LEU A 232 3.26 8.24 13.73
C LEU A 232 2.96 7.06 14.66
N ARG A 233 2.14 7.27 15.71
CA ARG A 233 1.65 6.15 16.54
C ARG A 233 0.86 5.12 15.73
N HIS A 234 0.03 5.58 14.81
CA HIS A 234 -0.71 4.70 13.91
C HIS A 234 0.21 4.00 12.90
N MET A 235 1.28 4.66 12.43
CA MET A 235 2.31 4.05 11.57
C MET A 235 3.15 3.00 12.31
N LEU A 236 3.37 3.16 13.62
CA LEU A 236 4.04 2.16 14.45
C LEU A 236 3.18 0.91 14.70
N ARG A 237 1.86 1.03 14.62
CA ARG A 237 0.92 -0.04 15.02
C ARG A 237 1.19 -1.37 14.29
N PRO A 238 1.43 -1.43 12.96
CA PRO A 238 1.71 -2.69 12.26
C PRO A 238 2.99 -3.40 12.72
N ILE A 239 3.96 -2.66 13.28
CA ILE A 239 5.29 -3.14 13.65
C ILE A 239 5.53 -3.15 15.17
N SER A 240 4.47 -3.03 15.97
CA SER A 240 4.56 -2.84 17.43
C SER A 240 4.44 -4.12 18.26
N GLY A 241 4.19 -5.27 17.64
CA GLY A 241 3.90 -6.54 18.32
C GLY A 241 2.52 -6.57 19.03
N GLN A 242 1.73 -5.49 18.93
CA GLN A 242 0.42 -5.42 19.58
C GLN A 242 -0.63 -6.26 18.83
N GLN A 243 -1.49 -6.97 19.58
CA GLN A 243 -2.58 -7.77 19.02
C GLN A 243 -3.78 -6.90 18.58
N PRO A 244 -4.48 -7.23 17.47
CA PRO A 244 -4.10 -8.24 16.48
C PRO A 244 -2.84 -7.82 15.71
N LEU A 245 -1.99 -8.78 15.37
CA LEU A 245 -0.80 -8.55 14.56
C LEU A 245 -1.18 -8.22 13.11
N GLU A 246 -0.36 -7.38 12.46
CA GLU A 246 -0.43 -7.23 11.00
C GLU A 246 0.07 -8.52 10.34
N LYS A 247 -0.72 -9.02 9.39
CA LYS A 247 -0.45 -10.30 8.72
C LYS A 247 0.38 -10.14 7.46
N GLU A 248 0.30 -8.98 6.82
CA GLU A 248 0.98 -8.72 5.56
C GLU A 248 2.40 -8.22 5.81
N ASP A 249 3.39 -9.05 5.47
CA ASP A 249 4.83 -8.73 5.60
C ASP A 249 5.18 -7.41 4.93
N THR A 250 4.66 -7.17 3.72
CA THR A 250 4.91 -5.93 2.98
C THR A 250 4.37 -4.68 3.70
N VAL A 251 3.27 -4.79 4.45
CA VAL A 251 2.76 -3.66 5.25
C VAL A 251 3.72 -3.37 6.40
N ARG A 252 4.17 -4.42 7.10
CA ARG A 252 5.16 -4.31 8.19
C ARG A 252 6.47 -3.72 7.69
N GLU A 253 7.00 -4.22 6.58
CA GLU A 253 8.25 -3.74 5.96
C GLU A 253 8.14 -2.27 5.55
N CYS A 254 7.05 -1.87 4.89
CA CYS A 254 6.84 -0.47 4.50
C CYS A 254 6.84 0.48 5.70
N MET A 255 6.23 0.07 6.83
CA MET A 255 6.20 0.89 8.04
C MET A 255 7.54 0.90 8.78
N ALA A 256 8.24 -0.23 8.85
CA ALA A 256 9.56 -0.30 9.46
C ALA A 256 10.58 0.57 8.72
N GLU A 257 10.58 0.54 7.38
CA GLU A 257 11.43 1.41 6.57
C GLU A 257 11.03 2.89 6.69
N ALA A 258 9.73 3.20 6.73
CA ALA A 258 9.29 4.58 6.95
C ALA A 258 9.79 5.11 8.31
N VAL A 259 9.69 4.31 9.38
CA VAL A 259 10.20 4.68 10.71
C VAL A 259 11.72 4.84 10.70
N LEU A 260 12.46 3.96 10.02
CA LEU A 260 13.91 4.07 9.86
C LEU A 260 14.31 5.39 9.20
N VAL A 261 13.63 5.77 8.10
CA VAL A 261 13.91 7.02 7.39
C VAL A 261 13.68 8.22 8.30
N LEU A 262 12.55 8.26 9.01
CA LEU A 262 12.25 9.35 9.94
C LEU A 262 13.31 9.46 11.04
N ALA A 263 13.78 8.33 11.57
CA ALA A 263 14.85 8.27 12.58
C ALA A 263 16.23 8.72 12.05
N GLY A 264 16.40 8.86 10.73
CA GLY A 264 17.61 9.44 10.14
C GLY A 264 17.84 10.89 10.56
N SER A 265 16.77 11.65 10.73
CA SER A 265 16.81 13.06 11.17
C SER A 265 16.78 13.18 12.71
N GLU A 266 17.42 14.21 13.26
CA GLU A 266 17.38 14.54 14.70
C GLU A 266 15.94 14.78 15.17
N ARG A 267 15.24 15.68 14.47
CA ARG A 267 13.84 16.00 14.74
C ARG A 267 12.94 14.75 14.68
N GLY A 268 13.16 13.87 13.71
CA GLY A 268 12.39 12.65 13.58
C GLY A 268 12.65 11.66 14.72
N ARG A 269 13.89 11.55 15.22
CA ARG A 269 14.18 10.76 16.43
C ARG A 269 13.45 11.29 17.65
N ASP A 270 13.47 12.59 17.88
CA ASP A 270 12.79 13.21 19.03
C ASP A 270 11.30 12.88 19.01
N VAL A 271 10.63 13.11 17.87
CA VAL A 271 9.19 12.86 17.74
C VAL A 271 8.89 11.35 17.84
N LEU A 272 9.69 10.50 17.21
CA LEU A 272 9.54 9.03 17.32
C LEU A 272 9.71 8.55 18.76
N TRP A 273 10.63 9.15 19.52
CA TRP A 273 10.82 8.87 20.93
C TRP A 273 9.59 9.27 21.75
N GLU A 274 9.06 10.47 21.55
CA GLU A 274 7.85 10.98 22.22
C GLU A 274 6.61 10.11 21.98
N VAL A 275 6.52 9.46 20.82
CA VAL A 275 5.41 8.55 20.48
C VAL A 275 5.64 7.10 20.91
N GLY A 276 6.78 6.80 21.54
CA GLY A 276 7.09 5.48 22.09
C GLY A 276 7.64 4.48 21.07
N ALA A 277 8.29 4.95 20.00
CA ALA A 277 8.87 4.07 18.98
C ALA A 277 9.87 3.03 19.53
N PRO A 278 10.81 3.34 20.45
CA PRO A 278 11.77 2.35 20.93
C PRO A 278 11.12 1.11 21.56
N GLU A 279 10.10 1.33 22.40
CA GLU A 279 9.38 0.22 23.06
C GLU A 279 8.48 -0.54 22.07
N ALA A 280 7.88 0.15 21.10
CA ALA A 280 7.10 -0.48 20.04
C ALA A 280 7.97 -1.39 19.17
N LEU A 281 9.15 -0.92 18.75
CA LEU A 281 10.09 -1.70 17.95
C LEU A 281 10.64 -2.89 18.73
N ARG A 282 11.02 -2.69 20.02
CA ARG A 282 11.50 -3.77 20.89
C ARG A 282 10.48 -4.90 21.00
N LYS A 283 9.21 -4.58 21.28
CA LYS A 283 8.12 -5.55 21.36
C LYS A 283 7.81 -6.20 20.01
N GLY A 284 7.80 -5.41 18.94
CA GLY A 284 7.55 -5.91 17.59
C GLY A 284 8.60 -6.90 17.11
N TYR A 285 9.86 -6.68 17.51
CA TYR A 285 10.99 -7.51 17.14
C TYR A 285 11.01 -8.90 17.80
N GLU A 286 10.40 -9.07 18.98
CA GLU A 286 10.47 -10.32 19.78
C GLU A 286 10.07 -11.57 18.97
N ASP A 287 9.05 -11.47 18.12
CA ASP A 287 8.52 -12.57 17.29
C ASP A 287 8.60 -12.29 15.77
N GLU A 288 9.32 -11.23 15.36
CA GLU A 288 9.45 -10.87 13.94
C GLU A 288 10.39 -11.84 13.20
N GLN A 289 9.95 -12.30 12.02
CA GLN A 289 10.70 -13.26 11.20
C GLN A 289 11.03 -12.71 9.82
N HIS A 290 10.36 -11.63 9.39
CA HIS A 290 10.59 -11.07 8.06
C HIS A 290 11.94 -10.32 8.03
N PRO A 291 12.93 -10.76 7.22
CA PRO A 291 14.29 -10.21 7.26
C PRO A 291 14.35 -8.70 7.01
N GLY A 292 13.56 -8.19 6.06
CA GLY A 292 13.50 -6.76 5.76
C GLY A 292 12.97 -5.92 6.93
N VAL A 293 12.03 -6.47 7.70
CA VAL A 293 11.48 -5.78 8.89
C VAL A 293 12.54 -5.75 9.98
N CYS A 294 13.17 -6.90 10.27
CA CYS A 294 14.24 -6.99 11.28
C CYS A 294 15.37 -6.00 11.00
N VAL A 295 15.88 -5.98 9.77
CA VAL A 295 16.97 -5.06 9.38
C VAL A 295 16.58 -3.60 9.57
N ALA A 296 15.35 -3.23 9.20
CA ALA A 296 14.88 -1.85 9.39
C ALA A 296 14.74 -1.49 10.87
N MET A 297 14.20 -2.40 11.71
CA MET A 297 14.09 -2.21 13.15
C MET A 297 15.45 -2.10 13.84
N GLU A 298 16.39 -2.98 13.50
CA GLU A 298 17.76 -3.00 14.05
C GLU A 298 18.49 -1.68 13.76
N ARG A 299 18.48 -1.23 12.49
CA ARG A 299 19.08 0.05 12.10
C ARG A 299 18.42 1.24 12.80
N THR A 300 17.10 1.18 12.99
CA THR A 300 16.39 2.21 13.75
C THR A 300 16.85 2.23 15.21
N ALA A 301 17.03 1.06 15.84
CA ALA A 301 17.53 0.95 17.20
C ALA A 301 18.97 1.48 17.32
N GLU A 302 19.85 1.20 16.35
CA GLU A 302 21.21 1.75 16.30
C GLU A 302 21.21 3.29 16.27
N LEU A 303 20.30 3.89 15.50
CA LEU A 303 20.13 5.35 15.46
C LEU A 303 19.68 5.92 16.82
N PHE A 304 18.79 5.24 17.53
CA PHE A 304 18.40 5.68 18.89
C PHE A 304 19.54 5.55 19.91
N LEU A 305 20.31 4.47 19.85
CA LEU A 305 21.44 4.24 20.78
C LEU A 305 22.59 5.23 20.54
N SER A 306 22.91 5.51 19.28
CA SER A 306 23.94 6.51 18.92
C SER A 306 23.51 7.94 19.26
N TYR A 307 22.21 8.23 19.27
CA TYR A 307 21.68 9.53 19.67
C TYR A 307 21.68 9.72 21.20
N GLY A 308 21.26 8.71 21.96
CA GLY A 308 21.24 8.77 23.43
C GLY A 308 22.61 8.91 24.09
N THR A 309 23.69 8.50 23.43
CA THR A 309 25.07 8.66 23.94
C THR A 309 25.62 10.08 23.77
N ILE A 310 25.05 10.90 22.88
CA ILE A 310 25.56 12.25 22.60
C ILE A 310 24.97 13.29 23.57
N ASP A 311 23.70 13.14 23.98
CA ASP A 311 23.02 14.13 24.83
C ASP A 311 23.17 13.87 26.34
N SER A 312 23.57 12.65 26.73
CA SER A 312 23.60 12.24 28.15
C SER A 312 24.98 12.35 28.82
N GLY A 313 26.07 12.47 28.07
CA GLY A 313 27.42 12.24 28.62
C GLY A 313 27.60 10.88 29.32
N MET A 314 26.64 9.95 29.15
CA MET A 314 26.67 8.61 29.73
C MET A 314 27.32 7.67 28.74
N THR A 315 28.44 7.07 29.15
CA THR A 315 29.03 5.91 28.49
C THR A 315 27.99 4.79 28.35
N PRO A 316 27.93 4.10 27.19
CA PRO A 316 26.98 3.01 26.98
C PRO A 316 27.26 1.87 27.98
N GLY A 317 26.38 1.75 28.97
CA GLY A 317 26.29 0.55 29.80
C GLY A 317 25.86 -0.62 28.92
N VAL A 318 26.73 -1.62 28.86
CA VAL A 318 26.56 -2.88 28.11
C VAL A 318 25.23 -3.56 28.49
N LEU A 319 24.17 -3.25 27.76
CA LEU A 319 22.92 -4.01 27.74
C LEU A 319 23.05 -5.08 26.65
N GLY A 320 23.57 -6.25 27.03
CA GLY A 320 23.68 -7.38 26.11
C GLY A 320 24.44 -8.61 26.59
N VAL A 321 25.17 -8.55 27.72
CA VAL A 321 26.00 -9.68 28.18
C VAL A 321 25.50 -10.32 29.50
N ALA A 322 24.53 -9.71 30.17
CA ALA A 322 24.02 -10.20 31.46
C ALA A 322 23.15 -11.48 31.36
N SER A 323 22.60 -11.81 30.19
CA SER A 323 21.69 -12.95 30.06
C SER A 323 22.38 -14.31 29.85
N ARG A 324 23.67 -14.35 29.48
CA ARG A 324 24.42 -15.61 29.37
C ARG A 324 25.13 -16.00 30.66
N SER A 325 25.62 -15.02 31.41
CA SER A 325 26.34 -15.24 32.67
C SER A 325 25.43 -15.68 33.83
N ALA A 326 24.13 -15.34 33.79
CA ALA A 326 23.16 -15.83 34.78
C ALA A 326 22.74 -17.30 34.55
N GLN A 327 22.70 -17.76 33.29
CA GLN A 327 22.40 -19.16 32.97
C GLN A 327 23.60 -20.08 33.24
N GLU A 328 24.84 -19.65 32.98
CA GLU A 328 26.05 -20.44 33.29
C GLU A 328 26.31 -20.54 34.82
N GLN A 329 25.94 -19.52 35.61
CA GLN A 329 26.08 -19.59 37.08
C GLN A 329 25.01 -20.45 37.77
N GLN A 330 23.80 -20.56 37.20
CA GLN A 330 22.78 -21.48 37.73
C GLN A 330 23.06 -22.94 37.38
N GLN A 331 23.75 -23.21 36.27
CA GLN A 331 24.09 -24.58 35.87
C GLN A 331 25.27 -25.16 36.68
N GLN A 332 26.22 -24.33 37.14
CA GLN A 332 27.30 -24.76 38.05
C GLN A 332 26.88 -24.90 39.52
N GLN A 333 25.76 -24.30 39.95
CA GLN A 333 25.25 -24.46 41.31
C GLN A 333 24.34 -25.69 41.49
N GLY A 334 23.73 -26.21 40.41
CA GLY A 334 22.94 -27.44 40.44
C GLY A 334 23.76 -28.72 40.52
N GLU A 335 24.93 -28.79 39.86
CA GLU A 335 25.79 -29.98 39.86
C GLU A 335 26.55 -30.19 41.19
N GLY A 336 26.65 -29.15 42.03
CA GLY A 336 27.30 -29.21 43.34
C GLY A 336 26.43 -29.79 44.47
N GLN A 337 25.10 -29.83 44.31
CA GLN A 337 24.18 -30.35 45.34
C GLN A 337 23.87 -31.85 45.15
N GLU A 338 23.82 -32.36 43.92
CA GLU A 338 23.61 -33.81 43.68
C GLU A 338 24.84 -34.67 44.06
N ALA A 339 26.05 -34.10 44.06
CA ALA A 339 27.26 -34.80 44.49
C ALA A 339 27.40 -34.90 46.04
N GLY A 340 26.65 -34.11 46.80
CA GLY A 340 26.67 -34.08 48.27
C GLY A 340 25.71 -35.08 48.91
N GLU A 341 24.54 -35.30 48.32
CA GLU A 341 23.51 -36.21 48.86
C GLU A 341 23.88 -37.69 48.66
N GLY A 342 24.53 -38.04 47.55
CA GLY A 342 24.99 -39.43 47.30
C GLY A 342 26.07 -39.95 48.25
N ARG A 343 26.83 -39.06 48.93
CA ARG A 343 27.86 -39.46 49.90
C ARG A 343 27.34 -39.59 51.34
N ALA A 344 26.17 -39.04 51.65
CA ALA A 344 25.56 -39.18 52.96
C ALA A 344 24.81 -40.51 53.11
N GLU A 345 24.19 -41.03 52.04
CA GLU A 345 23.49 -42.32 52.05
C GLU A 345 24.45 -43.52 52.10
N GLU A 346 25.65 -43.43 51.51
CA GLU A 346 26.62 -44.54 51.51
C GLU A 346 27.34 -44.75 52.86
N GLN A 347 27.31 -43.76 53.77
CA GLN A 347 27.89 -43.88 55.12
C GLN A 347 26.92 -44.43 56.17
N GLN A 348 25.60 -44.41 55.93
CA GLN A 348 24.62 -45.00 56.85
C GLN A 348 24.43 -46.51 56.65
N GLN A 349 24.81 -47.08 55.49
CA GLN A 349 24.74 -48.52 55.23
C GLN A 349 25.96 -49.34 55.68
N LYS A 350 27.02 -48.72 56.21
CA LYS A 350 28.21 -49.41 56.75
C LYS A 350 28.27 -49.49 58.28
N ARG A 351 27.18 -49.17 58.99
CA ARG A 351 27.07 -49.26 60.46
C ARG A 351 25.84 -50.03 60.97
N ALA A 352 25.30 -50.95 60.16
CA ALA A 352 24.34 -51.96 60.60
C ALA A 352 25.00 -53.33 60.61
#